data_AF-A0A5E3WE22-F1
#
_entry.id   AF-A0A5E3WE22-F1
#
_cell.length_a   1.000
_cell.length_b   1.000
_cell.length_c   1.000
_cell.angle_alpha   90.00
_cell.angle_beta   90.00
_cell.angle_gamma   90.00
#
_symmetry.space_group_name_H-M   'P 1'
#
loop_
_entity.id
_entity.type
_entity.pdbx_description
1 polymer ?
#
loop_
_entity_poly.entity_id
_entity_poly.type
_entity_poly.pdbx_seq_one_letter_code
_entity_poly.pdbx_strand_id
1 'polypeptide(L)'
;MSGDNPYSSQNARKRMRMRAEIAHIDRRWHDFGQVLARYKSHGIDTALELKRIEDEETEILEAEIYDLMKRDLPRFDYLWNGSFERHRCSPEDNGAIEVIEQYMRVWMYLELEARSIPGRWYTEKQLTRRLLYMLQDYRHRQIASTTLLYDDLRTVFGGYLQPLNRDVVSWLLTNPASPLTLHRKMRLVSEIERFYERVMTISNDPAVPMEARYRMANFSAFFGVAFILPPEYGFDVVPLVRMWARTVEGMVDAGEMNSMRLSMSATMWLHERRPGSNSKMAGRILPPPEMSY
;
A
#
# COMPACT_ATOMS: atom_id res chain seq x y z
N MET A 1 -3.04 -30.25 -14.82
CA MET A 1 -3.13 -28.82 -15.15
C MET A 1 -1.87 -28.45 -15.92
N SER A 2 -1.98 -28.12 -17.21
CA SER A 2 -0.84 -27.62 -17.99
C SER A 2 -0.40 -26.29 -17.39
N GLY A 3 0.71 -26.30 -16.66
CA GLY A 3 1.23 -25.12 -16.00
C GLY A 3 1.70 -24.11 -17.03
N ASP A 4 0.91 -23.06 -17.27
CA ASP A 4 1.35 -21.89 -18.04
C ASP A 4 2.71 -21.44 -17.49
N ASN A 5 3.72 -21.37 -18.36
CA ASN A 5 5.05 -20.92 -17.99
C ASN A 5 4.96 -19.56 -17.25
N PRO A 6 5.34 -19.46 -15.96
CA PRO A 6 5.18 -18.23 -15.16
C PRO A 6 6.02 -17.06 -15.72
N TYR A 7 7.04 -17.36 -16.52
CA TYR A 7 7.93 -16.41 -17.17
C TYR A 7 7.46 -15.99 -18.57
N SER A 8 6.29 -16.48 -19.04
CA SER A 8 5.75 -16.12 -20.34
C SER A 8 5.35 -14.64 -20.42
N SER A 9 5.41 -14.07 -21.62
CA SER A 9 4.91 -12.72 -21.90
C SER A 9 3.43 -12.55 -21.57
N GLN A 10 2.64 -13.62 -21.68
CA GLN A 10 1.24 -13.65 -21.26
C GLN A 10 1.10 -13.45 -19.75
N ASN A 11 1.89 -14.15 -18.94
CA ASN A 11 1.86 -13.99 -17.48
C ASN A 11 2.42 -12.64 -17.03
N ALA A 12 3.43 -12.08 -17.72
CA ALA A 12 3.88 -10.71 -17.49
C ALA A 12 2.75 -9.68 -17.73
N ARG A 13 1.97 -9.83 -18.82
CA ARG A 13 0.79 -8.97 -19.07
C ARG A 13 -0.31 -9.16 -18.02
N LYS A 14 -0.51 -10.38 -17.49
CA LYS A 14 -1.45 -10.62 -16.38
C LYS A 14 -0.98 -9.88 -15.12
N ARG A 15 0.31 -9.94 -14.77
CA ARG A 15 0.87 -9.23 -13.61
C ARG A 15 0.74 -7.70 -13.75
N MET A 16 1.05 -7.14 -14.92
CA MET A 16 0.88 -5.70 -15.15
C MET A 16 -0.57 -5.25 -15.01
N ARG A 17 -1.53 -6.03 -15.52
CA ARG A 17 -2.96 -5.75 -15.31
C ARG A 17 -3.35 -5.81 -13.84
N MET A 18 -2.85 -6.81 -13.11
CA MET A 18 -3.11 -6.94 -11.68
C MET A 18 -2.56 -5.77 -10.87
N ARG A 19 -1.35 -5.29 -11.19
CA ARG A 19 -0.77 -4.08 -10.59
C ARG A 19 -1.68 -2.86 -10.82
N ALA A 20 -2.23 -2.71 -12.03
CA ALA A 20 -3.14 -1.61 -12.34
C ALA A 20 -4.45 -1.70 -11.55
N GLU A 21 -5.02 -2.90 -11.40
CA GLU A 21 -6.22 -3.14 -10.60
C GLU A 21 -6.00 -2.82 -9.12
N ILE A 22 -4.88 -3.30 -8.57
CA ILE A 22 -4.42 -2.98 -7.22
C ILE A 22 -4.32 -1.46 -7.04
N ALA A 23 -3.61 -0.77 -7.93
CA ALA A 23 -3.44 0.67 -7.85
C ALA A 23 -4.77 1.42 -7.98
N HIS A 24 -5.72 0.90 -8.76
CA HIS A 24 -7.06 1.46 -8.90
C HIS A 24 -7.85 1.39 -7.58
N ILE A 25 -7.89 0.23 -6.93
CA ILE A 25 -8.55 0.05 -5.63
C ILE A 25 -7.89 0.91 -4.56
N ASP A 26 -6.56 0.93 -4.50
CA ASP A 26 -5.82 1.73 -3.52
C ASP A 26 -6.06 3.23 -3.71
N ARG A 27 -6.22 3.69 -4.96
CA ARG A 27 -6.62 5.06 -5.28
C ARG A 27 -8.03 5.37 -4.80
N ARG A 28 -9.00 4.47 -5.01
CA ARG A 28 -10.38 4.67 -4.53
C ARG A 28 -10.42 4.83 -3.01
N TRP A 29 -9.69 4.00 -2.28
CA TRP A 29 -9.56 4.13 -0.83
C TRP A 29 -8.94 5.45 -0.39
N HIS A 30 -7.92 5.91 -1.11
CA HIS A 30 -7.28 7.18 -0.80
C HIS A 30 -8.22 8.37 -1.03
N ASP A 31 -8.86 8.43 -2.20
CA ASP A 31 -9.82 9.49 -2.55
C ASP A 31 -11.01 9.47 -1.56
N PHE A 32 -11.53 8.29 -1.22
CA PHE A 32 -12.55 8.09 -0.19
C PHE A 32 -12.08 8.60 1.19
N GLY A 33 -10.85 8.31 1.57
CA GLY A 33 -10.27 8.79 2.83
C GLY A 33 -10.18 10.31 2.92
N GLN A 34 -9.87 10.99 1.82
CA GLN A 34 -9.89 12.46 1.78
C GLN A 34 -11.29 13.02 1.94
N VAL A 35 -12.27 12.39 1.30
CA VAL A 35 -13.69 12.74 1.44
C VAL A 35 -14.13 12.59 2.89
N LEU A 36 -13.82 11.46 3.53
CA LEU A 36 -14.08 11.23 4.96
C LEU A 36 -13.41 12.27 5.86
N ALA A 37 -12.15 12.62 5.60
CA ALA A 37 -11.44 13.62 6.38
C ALA A 37 -12.10 15.01 6.29
N ARG A 38 -12.54 15.42 5.09
CA ARG A 38 -13.27 16.68 4.89
C ARG A 38 -14.59 16.70 5.66
N TYR A 39 -15.35 15.61 5.63
CA TYR A 39 -16.61 15.49 6.36
C TYR A 39 -16.41 15.50 7.88
N LYS A 40 -15.37 14.85 8.41
CA LYS A 40 -15.05 14.94 9.84
C LYS A 40 -14.74 16.38 10.29
N SER A 41 -14.14 17.18 9.40
CA SER A 41 -13.80 18.57 9.71
C SER A 41 -14.97 19.57 9.55
N HIS A 42 -15.91 19.32 8.63
CA HIS A 42 -16.97 20.28 8.28
C HIS A 42 -18.39 19.81 8.67
N GLY A 43 -18.56 18.55 9.07
CA GLY A 43 -19.87 17.92 9.27
C GLY A 43 -20.39 17.23 8.00
N ILE A 44 -21.41 16.39 8.18
CA ILE A 44 -22.22 15.85 7.09
C ILE A 44 -23.57 16.56 7.16
N ASP A 45 -23.92 17.28 6.09
CA ASP A 45 -25.08 18.17 6.10
C ASP A 45 -26.39 17.42 5.83
N THR A 46 -26.33 16.23 5.21
CA THR A 46 -27.53 15.50 4.82
C THR A 46 -27.44 13.97 5.00
N ALA A 47 -28.59 13.34 5.27
CA ALA A 47 -28.71 11.87 5.29
C ALA A 47 -28.41 11.21 3.93
N LEU A 48 -28.63 11.94 2.83
CA LEU A 48 -28.32 11.47 1.47
C LEU A 48 -26.81 11.36 1.25
N GLU A 49 -26.03 12.32 1.75
CA GLU A 49 -24.56 12.29 1.67
C GLU A 49 -23.97 11.17 2.53
N LEU A 50 -24.49 10.99 3.75
CA LEU A 50 -24.08 9.87 4.60
C LEU A 50 -24.28 8.53 3.89
N LYS A 51 -25.47 8.33 3.30
CA LYS A 51 -25.76 7.10 2.56
C LYS A 51 -24.82 6.90 1.37
N ARG A 52 -24.51 7.97 0.61
CA ARG A 52 -23.56 7.87 -0.52
C ARG A 52 -22.16 7.46 -0.08
N ILE A 53 -21.71 7.91 1.10
CA ILE A 53 -20.42 7.51 1.68
C ILE A 53 -20.45 6.02 2.05
N GLU A 54 -21.51 5.56 2.71
CA GLU A 54 -21.69 4.16 3.09
C GLU A 54 -21.77 3.24 1.86
N ASP A 55 -22.48 3.67 0.81
CA ASP A 55 -22.61 2.94 -0.45
C ASP A 55 -21.24 2.85 -1.17
N GLU A 56 -20.49 3.95 -1.26
CA GLU A 56 -19.14 3.96 -1.88
C GLU A 56 -18.15 3.09 -1.09
N GLU A 57 -18.16 3.16 0.25
CA GLU A 57 -17.30 2.32 1.09
C GLU A 57 -17.59 0.84 0.86
N THR A 58 -18.87 0.48 0.82
CA THR A 58 -19.32 -0.90 0.58
C THR A 58 -18.85 -1.38 -0.78
N GLU A 59 -19.00 -0.56 -1.83
CA GLU A 59 -18.57 -0.91 -3.18
C GLU A 59 -17.05 -1.13 -3.25
N ILE A 60 -16.25 -0.27 -2.64
CA ILE A 60 -14.79 -0.42 -2.61
C ILE A 60 -14.38 -1.70 -1.85
N LEU A 61 -15.00 -1.96 -0.70
CA LEU A 61 -14.74 -3.16 0.11
C LEU A 61 -15.08 -4.44 -0.66
N GLU A 62 -16.22 -4.45 -1.36
CA GLU A 62 -16.65 -5.60 -2.16
C GLU A 62 -15.70 -5.85 -3.33
N ALA A 63 -15.30 -4.80 -4.06
CA ALA A 63 -14.31 -4.91 -5.12
C ALA A 63 -12.96 -5.45 -4.58
N GLU A 64 -12.48 -4.94 -3.46
CA GLU A 64 -11.20 -5.39 -2.89
C GLU A 64 -11.26 -6.85 -2.43
N ILE A 65 -12.33 -7.28 -1.75
CA ILE A 65 -12.41 -8.65 -1.23
C ILE A 65 -12.82 -9.65 -2.30
N TYR A 66 -13.89 -9.41 -3.03
CA TYR A 66 -14.44 -10.41 -3.93
C TYR A 66 -13.71 -10.45 -5.27
N ASP A 67 -13.48 -9.29 -5.87
CA ASP A 67 -12.83 -9.23 -7.18
C ASP A 67 -11.32 -9.45 -7.04
N LEU A 68 -10.66 -8.63 -6.22
CA LEU A 68 -9.22 -8.68 -6.13
C LEU A 68 -8.73 -9.87 -5.29
N MET A 69 -9.13 -9.97 -4.03
CA MET A 69 -8.55 -10.94 -3.09
C MET A 69 -9.01 -12.38 -3.33
N LYS A 70 -10.31 -12.62 -3.54
CA LYS A 70 -10.84 -13.97 -3.71
C LYS A 70 -10.75 -14.50 -5.12
N ARG A 71 -10.98 -13.68 -6.14
CA ARG A 71 -11.07 -14.14 -7.53
C ARG A 71 -9.73 -14.04 -8.27
N ASP A 72 -9.06 -12.90 -8.18
CA ASP A 72 -7.94 -12.59 -9.07
C ASP A 72 -6.56 -12.89 -8.44
N LEU A 73 -6.33 -12.60 -7.16
CA LEU A 73 -5.06 -12.85 -6.47
C LEU A 73 -4.62 -14.34 -6.48
N PRO A 74 -5.51 -15.35 -6.28
CA PRO A 74 -5.09 -16.76 -6.28
C PRO A 74 -4.47 -17.22 -7.61
N ARG A 75 -4.71 -16.51 -8.72
CA ARG A 75 -4.09 -16.80 -10.01
C ARG A 75 -2.58 -16.53 -10.03
N PHE A 76 -2.07 -15.84 -9.01
CA PHE A 76 -0.68 -15.46 -8.85
C PHE A 76 0.04 -16.23 -7.74
N ASP A 77 -0.57 -17.27 -7.16
CA ASP A 77 0.04 -18.11 -6.11
C ASP A 77 1.41 -18.69 -6.49
N TYR A 78 1.65 -18.89 -7.79
CA TYR A 78 2.96 -19.32 -8.29
C TYR A 78 4.09 -18.35 -7.96
N LEU A 79 3.83 -17.06 -7.74
CA LEU A 79 4.85 -16.07 -7.32
C LEU A 79 5.42 -16.39 -5.94
N TRP A 80 4.66 -17.10 -5.11
CA TRP A 80 5.10 -17.55 -3.79
C TRP A 80 5.54 -18.99 -3.72
N ASN A 81 5.41 -19.73 -4.80
CA ASN A 81 6.01 -21.04 -4.87
C ASN A 81 7.54 -20.87 -4.85
N GLY A 82 8.23 -21.69 -4.04
CA GLY A 82 9.70 -21.67 -3.92
C GLY A 82 10.43 -21.89 -5.25
N SER A 83 9.73 -22.39 -6.28
CA SER A 83 10.25 -22.58 -7.64
C SER A 83 10.18 -21.34 -8.55
N PHE A 84 9.61 -20.22 -8.12
CA PHE A 84 9.56 -18.99 -8.93
C PHE A 84 10.83 -18.15 -8.75
N GLU A 85 11.52 -17.95 -9.87
CA GLU A 85 12.83 -17.30 -9.93
C GLU A 85 12.68 -15.89 -10.51
N ARG A 86 12.58 -14.89 -9.62
CA ARG A 86 12.36 -13.48 -10.01
C ARG A 86 13.41 -12.93 -10.99
N HIS A 87 14.65 -13.42 -10.94
CA HIS A 87 15.72 -13.01 -11.85
C HIS A 87 15.48 -13.42 -13.32
N ARG A 88 14.50 -14.30 -13.59
CA ARG A 88 14.09 -14.69 -14.95
C ARG A 88 13.00 -13.80 -15.54
N CYS A 89 12.49 -12.86 -14.77
CA CYS A 89 11.55 -11.84 -15.22
C CYS A 89 12.28 -10.59 -15.73
N SER A 90 11.63 -9.82 -16.61
CA SER A 90 12.19 -8.55 -17.08
C SER A 90 12.19 -7.49 -15.96
N PRO A 91 13.07 -6.47 -16.04
CA PRO A 91 13.10 -5.38 -15.06
C PRO A 91 11.75 -4.65 -14.89
N GLU A 92 10.96 -4.53 -15.96
CA GLU A 92 9.66 -3.86 -15.94
C GLU A 92 8.62 -4.68 -15.14
N ASP A 93 8.72 -6.00 -15.22
CA ASP A 93 7.83 -6.95 -14.54
C ASP A 93 8.07 -6.99 -13.03
N ASN A 94 9.29 -6.66 -12.58
CA ASN A 94 9.67 -6.65 -11.18
C ASN A 94 8.78 -5.74 -10.32
N GLY A 95 8.34 -4.60 -10.85
CA GLY A 95 7.45 -3.70 -10.11
C GLY A 95 6.05 -4.29 -9.93
N ALA A 96 5.54 -5.02 -10.92
CA ALA A 96 4.26 -5.71 -10.80
C ALA A 96 4.33 -6.88 -9.81
N ILE A 97 5.41 -7.66 -9.85
CA ILE A 97 5.64 -8.75 -8.89
C ILE A 97 5.64 -8.21 -7.46
N GLU A 98 6.38 -7.14 -7.18
CA GLU A 98 6.44 -6.53 -5.84
C GLU A 98 5.07 -6.11 -5.32
N VAL A 99 4.29 -5.40 -6.14
CA VAL A 99 2.97 -4.91 -5.74
C VAL A 99 2.01 -6.09 -5.46
N ILE A 100 2.03 -7.12 -6.31
CA ILE A 100 1.20 -8.31 -6.13
C ILE A 100 1.59 -9.06 -4.86
N GLU A 101 2.89 -9.35 -4.66
CA GLU A 101 3.37 -10.05 -3.46
C GLU A 101 3.00 -9.30 -2.19
N GLN A 102 3.09 -7.96 -2.18
CA GLN A 102 2.68 -7.14 -1.04
C GLN A 102 1.20 -7.33 -0.72
N TYR A 103 0.33 -7.22 -1.72
CA TYR A 103 -1.12 -7.38 -1.54
C TYR A 103 -1.50 -8.78 -1.09
N MET A 104 -0.86 -9.80 -1.67
CA MET A 104 -1.11 -11.16 -1.25
C MET A 104 -0.74 -11.34 0.24
N ARG A 105 0.36 -10.73 0.75
CA ARG A 105 0.71 -10.84 2.20
C ARG A 105 -0.33 -10.22 3.10
N VAL A 106 -0.86 -9.05 2.72
CA VAL A 106 -1.95 -8.39 3.45
C VAL A 106 -3.15 -9.33 3.52
N TRP A 107 -3.51 -9.96 2.41
CA TRP A 107 -4.60 -10.92 2.35
C TRP A 107 -4.37 -12.13 3.26
N MET A 108 -3.21 -12.78 3.15
CA MET A 108 -2.86 -13.92 4.01
C MET A 108 -2.99 -13.56 5.49
N TYR A 109 -2.57 -12.35 5.87
CA TYR A 109 -2.64 -11.91 7.24
C TYR A 109 -4.07 -11.72 7.73
N LEU A 110 -4.89 -11.03 6.94
CA LEU A 110 -6.31 -10.83 7.25
C LEU A 110 -7.01 -12.18 7.36
N GLU A 111 -6.68 -13.13 6.48
CA GLU A 111 -7.22 -14.49 6.52
C GLU A 111 -6.77 -15.28 7.76
N LEU A 112 -5.48 -15.27 8.10
CA LEU A 112 -4.95 -15.92 9.29
C LEU A 112 -5.59 -15.36 10.56
N GLU A 113 -5.66 -14.03 10.69
CA GLU A 113 -6.30 -13.39 11.84
C GLU A 113 -7.81 -13.67 11.86
N ALA A 114 -8.47 -13.68 10.70
CA ALA A 114 -9.88 -14.03 10.63
C ALA A 114 -10.13 -15.47 11.10
N ARG A 115 -9.21 -16.40 10.80
CA ARG A 115 -9.27 -17.82 11.19
C ARG A 115 -8.75 -18.11 12.60
N SER A 116 -7.94 -17.22 13.19
CA SER A 116 -7.23 -17.44 14.46
C SER A 116 -8.10 -17.55 15.72
N ILE A 117 -9.42 -17.34 15.64
CA ILE A 117 -10.30 -17.49 16.81
C ILE A 117 -10.45 -18.99 17.14
N PRO A 118 -9.95 -19.47 18.30
CA PRO A 118 -9.99 -20.89 18.64
C PRO A 118 -11.43 -21.41 18.75
N GLY A 119 -11.65 -22.64 18.28
CA GLY A 119 -12.91 -23.37 18.48
C GLY A 119 -14.07 -23.00 17.56
N ARG A 120 -13.87 -22.18 16.53
CA ARG A 120 -14.91 -21.84 15.54
C ARG A 120 -14.51 -22.24 14.12
N TRP A 121 -15.28 -23.15 13.52
CA TRP A 121 -15.28 -23.36 12.08
C TRP A 121 -16.23 -22.35 11.46
N TYR A 122 -15.70 -21.36 10.74
CA TYR A 122 -16.53 -20.39 10.03
C TYR A 122 -17.04 -21.00 8.73
N THR A 123 -18.32 -20.79 8.43
CA THR A 123 -18.80 -20.95 7.04
C THR A 123 -18.14 -19.90 6.14
N GLU A 124 -18.08 -20.15 4.84
CA GLU A 124 -17.48 -19.18 3.91
C GLU A 124 -18.13 -17.79 4.01
N LYS A 125 -19.45 -17.74 4.18
CA LYS A 125 -20.20 -16.47 4.37
C LYS A 125 -19.78 -15.76 5.66
N GLN A 126 -19.59 -16.49 6.76
CA GLN A 126 -19.16 -15.91 8.04
C GLN A 126 -17.71 -15.41 7.97
N LEU A 127 -16.81 -16.18 7.35
CA LEU A 127 -15.42 -15.78 7.13
C LEU A 127 -15.35 -14.51 6.28
N THR A 128 -16.12 -14.45 5.20
CA THR A 128 -16.16 -13.29 4.29
C THR A 128 -16.65 -12.03 5.00
N ARG A 129 -17.73 -12.14 5.78
CA ARG A 129 -18.24 -11.02 6.56
C ARG A 129 -17.21 -10.52 7.58
N ARG A 130 -16.49 -11.43 8.22
CA ARG A 130 -15.40 -11.09 9.16
C ARG A 130 -14.25 -10.38 8.46
N LEU A 131 -13.84 -10.86 7.29
CA LEU A 131 -12.81 -10.24 6.48
C LEU A 131 -13.20 -8.83 6.03
N LEU A 132 -14.46 -8.60 5.62
CA LEU A 132 -14.98 -7.27 5.31
C LEU A 132 -14.79 -6.31 6.48
N TYR A 133 -15.23 -6.68 7.68
CA TYR A 133 -15.06 -5.84 8.87
C TYR A 133 -13.60 -5.56 9.22
N MET A 134 -12.73 -6.57 9.11
CA MET A 134 -11.31 -6.42 9.41
C MET A 134 -10.60 -5.53 8.38
N LEU A 135 -10.91 -5.69 7.09
CA LEU A 135 -10.38 -4.86 6.03
C LEU A 135 -10.86 -3.41 6.18
N GLN A 136 -12.14 -3.21 6.50
CA GLN A 136 -12.70 -1.89 6.76
C GLN A 136 -11.95 -1.17 7.89
N ASP A 137 -11.81 -1.81 9.06
CA ASP A 137 -11.06 -1.27 10.20
C ASP A 137 -9.59 -1.02 9.85
N TYR A 138 -8.99 -1.91 9.06
CA TYR A 138 -7.63 -1.74 8.55
C TYR A 138 -7.50 -0.49 7.66
N ARG A 139 -8.40 -0.30 6.69
CA ARG A 139 -8.40 0.84 5.75
C ARG A 139 -8.69 2.16 6.46
N HIS A 140 -9.64 2.18 7.40
CA HIS A 140 -9.90 3.36 8.22
C HIS A 140 -8.69 3.80 9.05
N ARG A 141 -7.93 2.85 9.62
CA ARG A 141 -6.69 3.18 10.33
C ARG A 141 -5.61 3.71 9.40
N GLN A 142 -5.49 3.19 8.18
CA GLN A 142 -4.58 3.76 7.18
C GLN A 142 -4.95 5.22 6.86
N ILE A 143 -6.24 5.49 6.60
CA ILE A 143 -6.75 6.83 6.30
C ILE A 143 -6.46 7.79 7.46
N ALA A 144 -6.75 7.39 8.70
CA ALA A 144 -6.45 8.19 9.88
C ALA A 144 -4.95 8.46 10.03
N SER A 145 -4.11 7.45 9.81
CA SER A 145 -2.65 7.58 9.86
C SER A 145 -2.10 8.52 8.79
N THR A 146 -2.67 8.51 7.58
CA THR A 146 -2.32 9.44 6.49
C THR A 146 -2.79 10.86 6.79
N THR A 147 -3.98 11.02 7.37
CA THR A 147 -4.50 12.35 7.78
C THR A 147 -3.57 13.01 8.80
N LEU A 148 -3.17 12.26 9.84
CA LEU A 148 -2.23 12.75 10.84
C LEU A 148 -0.86 13.10 10.24
N LEU A 149 -0.37 12.33 9.27
CA LEU A 149 0.86 12.68 8.55
C LEU A 149 0.72 14.05 7.86
N TYR A 150 -0.41 14.32 7.21
CA TYR A 150 -0.61 15.60 6.52
C TYR A 150 -0.73 16.78 7.49
N ASP A 151 -1.35 16.59 8.65
CA ASP A 151 -1.37 17.59 9.73
C ASP A 151 0.04 17.85 10.27
N ASP A 152 0.82 16.79 10.50
CA ASP A 152 2.22 16.89 10.94
C ASP A 152 3.01 17.69 9.90
N LEU A 153 2.97 17.31 8.61
CA LEU A 153 3.71 18.01 7.55
C LEU A 153 3.32 19.49 7.43
N ARG A 154 2.03 19.82 7.50
CA ARG A 154 1.56 21.22 7.49
C ARG A 154 2.12 22.01 8.68
N THR A 155 2.17 21.38 9.86
CA THR A 155 2.75 21.99 11.07
C THR A 155 4.25 22.22 10.91
N VAL A 156 4.97 21.20 10.40
CA VAL A 156 6.42 21.26 10.14
C VAL A 156 6.79 22.36 9.17
N PHE A 157 5.95 22.58 8.17
CA PHE A 157 6.18 23.62 7.16
C PHE A 157 5.58 24.98 7.54
N GLY A 158 5.07 25.16 8.76
CA GLY A 158 4.48 26.41 9.22
C GLY A 158 3.27 26.88 8.39
N GLY A 159 2.52 25.94 7.83
CA GLY A 159 1.39 26.20 6.92
C GLY A 159 1.79 26.54 5.48
N TYR A 160 3.08 26.65 5.17
CA TYR A 160 3.56 26.88 3.80
C TYR A 160 3.66 25.57 3.02
N LEU A 161 3.36 25.66 1.72
CA LEU A 161 3.55 24.56 0.79
C LEU A 161 5.04 24.36 0.47
N GLN A 162 5.53 23.13 0.58
CA GLN A 162 6.88 22.78 0.17
C GLN A 162 6.89 22.05 -1.17
N PRO A 163 7.92 22.25 -2.02
CA PRO A 163 8.12 21.36 -3.15
C PRO A 163 8.41 19.94 -2.66
N LEU A 164 7.76 18.94 -3.25
CA LEU A 164 8.16 17.54 -3.03
C LEU A 164 9.41 17.23 -3.86
N ASN A 165 10.54 17.75 -3.42
CA ASN A 165 11.84 17.53 -4.03
C ASN A 165 12.74 16.66 -3.14
N ARG A 166 13.88 16.25 -3.68
CA ARG A 166 14.86 15.42 -2.99
C ARG A 166 15.33 16.00 -1.66
N ASP A 167 15.57 17.31 -1.58
CA ASP A 167 16.13 17.94 -0.38
C ASP A 167 15.12 17.93 0.78
N VAL A 168 13.87 18.31 0.51
CA VAL A 168 12.79 18.31 1.50
C VAL A 168 12.54 16.88 2.00
N VAL A 169 12.45 15.91 1.08
CA VAL A 169 12.21 14.51 1.47
C VAL A 169 13.41 13.92 2.20
N SER A 170 14.64 14.20 1.75
CA SER A 170 15.86 13.77 2.42
C SER A 170 15.93 14.34 3.84
N TRP A 171 15.61 15.62 4.02
CA TRP A 171 15.54 16.25 5.34
C TRP A 171 14.52 15.55 6.23
N LEU A 172 13.29 15.33 5.75
CA LEU A 172 12.25 14.64 6.51
C LEU A 172 12.64 13.22 6.92
N LEU A 173 13.34 12.48 6.06
CA LEU A 173 13.66 11.07 6.30
C LEU A 173 14.94 10.87 7.12
N THR A 174 15.98 11.65 6.86
CA THR A 174 17.34 11.38 7.36
C THR A 174 17.82 12.35 8.43
N ASN A 175 17.27 13.57 8.49
CA ASN A 175 17.75 14.57 9.43
C ASN A 175 17.30 14.20 10.87
N PRO A 176 18.20 14.17 11.86
CA PRO A 176 17.83 13.95 13.27
C PRO A 176 16.89 15.01 13.84
N ALA A 177 16.93 16.24 13.30
CA ALA A 177 16.01 17.32 13.67
C ALA A 177 14.65 17.21 12.95
N SER A 178 14.46 16.23 12.07
CA SER A 178 13.14 15.95 11.50
C SER A 178 12.19 15.57 12.63
N PRO A 179 11.03 16.24 12.73
CA PRO A 179 10.04 15.94 13.77
C PRO A 179 9.20 14.69 13.45
N LEU A 180 9.41 14.05 12.29
CA LEU A 180 8.68 12.83 11.94
C LEU A 180 9.24 11.62 12.70
N THR A 181 8.36 10.86 13.34
CA THR A 181 8.68 9.54 13.89
C THR A 181 8.96 8.52 12.78
N LEU A 182 9.57 7.38 13.09
CA LEU A 182 9.79 6.31 12.11
C LEU A 182 8.48 5.90 11.41
N HIS A 183 7.39 5.74 12.17
CA HIS A 183 6.07 5.42 11.61
C HIS A 183 5.57 6.48 10.62
N ARG A 184 5.78 7.77 10.91
CA ARG A 184 5.42 8.88 10.01
C ARG A 184 6.32 8.92 8.78
N LYS A 185 7.61 8.67 8.93
CA LYS A 185 8.56 8.54 7.80
C LYS A 185 8.14 7.40 6.87
N MET A 186 7.80 6.23 7.41
CA MET A 186 7.31 5.10 6.63
C MET A 186 5.98 5.43 5.94
N ARG A 187 5.08 6.16 6.60
CA ARG A 187 3.83 6.64 5.99
C ARG A 187 4.09 7.60 4.83
N LEU A 188 5.04 8.52 4.98
CA LEU A 188 5.45 9.43 3.90
C LEU A 188 5.98 8.66 2.69
N VAL A 189 6.86 7.68 2.91
CA VAL A 189 7.36 6.83 1.81
C VAL A 189 6.22 6.09 1.12
N SER A 190 5.31 5.47 1.89
CA SER A 190 4.16 4.75 1.34
C SER A 190 3.24 5.66 0.50
N GLU A 191 2.99 6.90 0.94
CA GLU A 191 2.20 7.87 0.16
C GLU A 191 2.93 8.32 -1.12
N ILE A 192 4.25 8.49 -1.09
CA ILE A 192 5.06 8.81 -2.27
C ILE A 192 5.05 7.65 -3.28
N GLU A 193 5.21 6.41 -2.81
CA GLU A 193 5.12 5.21 -3.64
C GLU A 193 3.72 5.07 -4.26
N ARG A 194 2.66 5.25 -3.45
CA ARG A 194 1.26 5.22 -3.91
C ARG A 194 0.98 6.29 -4.96
N PHE A 195 1.47 7.52 -4.75
CA PHE A 195 1.32 8.58 -5.73
C PHE A 195 2.01 8.24 -7.05
N TYR A 196 3.21 7.68 -7.00
CA TYR A 196 3.93 7.21 -8.18
C TYR A 196 3.12 6.16 -8.95
N GLU A 197 2.55 5.17 -8.26
CA GLU A 197 1.67 4.18 -8.90
C GLU A 197 0.43 4.82 -9.53
N ARG A 198 -0.20 5.79 -8.86
CA ARG A 198 -1.33 6.57 -9.42
C ARG A 198 -0.94 7.24 -10.74
N VAL A 199 0.21 7.91 -10.79
CA VAL A 199 0.70 8.60 -12.00
C VAL A 199 1.00 7.62 -13.14
N MET A 200 1.59 6.47 -12.82
CA MET A 200 1.93 5.47 -13.82
C MET A 200 0.70 4.77 -14.41
N THR A 201 -0.40 4.73 -13.67
CA THR A 201 -1.64 4.01 -14.04
C THR A 201 -2.79 4.93 -14.49
N ILE A 202 -2.67 6.25 -14.34
CA ILE A 202 -3.77 7.18 -14.65
C ILE A 202 -4.07 7.30 -16.15
N SER A 203 -3.08 7.01 -17.01
CA SER A 203 -3.25 6.99 -18.46
C SER A 203 -2.36 5.93 -19.08
N ASN A 204 -2.96 5.12 -19.97
CA ASN A 204 -2.24 4.15 -20.79
C ASN A 204 -1.65 4.78 -22.07
N ASP A 205 -1.92 6.06 -22.33
CA ASP A 205 -1.42 6.76 -23.51
C ASP A 205 0.02 7.26 -23.29
N PRO A 206 1.04 6.65 -23.93
CA PRO A 206 2.44 7.05 -23.76
C PRO A 206 2.73 8.46 -24.27
N ALA A 207 1.85 9.06 -25.09
CA ALA A 207 2.00 10.41 -25.59
C ALA A 207 1.71 11.48 -24.51
N VAL A 208 1.00 11.12 -23.42
CA VAL A 208 0.71 12.06 -22.34
C VAL A 208 1.98 12.37 -21.54
N PRO A 209 2.47 13.61 -21.55
CA PRO A 209 3.68 14.00 -20.83
C PRO A 209 3.53 13.77 -19.32
N MET A 210 4.65 13.52 -18.64
CA MET A 210 4.64 13.23 -17.20
C MET A 210 4.02 14.37 -16.36
N GLU A 211 4.28 15.63 -16.72
CA GLU A 211 3.64 16.78 -16.09
C GLU A 211 2.11 16.70 -16.15
N ALA A 212 1.55 16.40 -17.32
CA ALA A 212 0.11 16.29 -17.50
C ALA A 212 -0.45 15.13 -16.64
N ARG A 213 0.27 14.02 -16.54
CA ARG A 213 -0.09 12.89 -15.65
C ARG A 213 -0.11 13.31 -14.18
N TYR A 214 0.83 14.14 -13.72
CA TYR A 214 0.82 14.66 -12.35
C TYR A 214 -0.39 15.56 -12.07
N ARG A 215 -0.75 16.42 -13.03
CA ARG A 215 -1.95 17.27 -12.93
C ARG A 215 -3.22 16.42 -12.91
N MET A 216 -3.33 15.42 -13.79
CA MET A 216 -4.45 14.46 -13.78
C MET A 216 -4.52 13.69 -12.44
N ALA A 217 -3.36 13.37 -11.85
CA ALA A 217 -3.28 12.69 -10.56
C ALA A 217 -3.61 13.60 -9.36
N ASN A 218 -3.91 14.88 -9.61
CA ASN A 218 -4.27 15.88 -8.62
C ASN A 218 -3.23 16.00 -7.49
N PHE A 219 -1.96 16.16 -7.89
CA PHE A 219 -0.78 16.12 -7.01
C PHE A 219 -0.97 16.78 -5.64
N SER A 220 -1.32 18.06 -5.61
CA SER A 220 -1.36 18.81 -4.33
C SER A 220 -2.49 18.32 -3.43
N ALA A 221 -3.66 18.01 -4.01
CA ALA A 221 -4.77 17.45 -3.26
C ALA A 221 -4.42 16.05 -2.72
N PHE A 222 -3.70 15.22 -3.50
CA PHE A 222 -3.26 13.90 -3.06
C PHE A 222 -2.50 13.96 -1.73
N PHE A 223 -1.55 14.89 -1.62
CA PHE A 223 -0.74 15.08 -0.40
C PHE A 223 -1.38 16.01 0.64
N GLY A 224 -2.71 16.15 0.65
CA GLY A 224 -3.41 16.95 1.66
C GLY A 224 -2.96 18.41 1.71
N VAL A 225 -2.52 18.97 0.58
CA VAL A 225 -2.00 20.33 0.46
C VAL A 225 -0.78 20.56 1.39
N ALA A 226 0.04 19.53 1.59
CA ALA A 226 1.35 19.65 2.23
C ALA A 226 2.47 19.95 1.21
N PHE A 227 2.28 19.49 -0.03
CA PHE A 227 3.27 19.61 -1.10
C PHE A 227 2.73 20.29 -2.35
N ILE A 228 3.65 20.94 -3.08
CA ILE A 228 3.49 21.36 -4.47
C ILE A 228 4.45 20.57 -5.37
N LEU A 229 4.10 20.50 -6.65
CA LEU A 229 4.94 19.83 -7.63
C LEU A 229 6.29 20.57 -7.75
N PRO A 230 7.44 19.87 -7.75
CA PRO A 230 8.72 20.53 -7.99
C PRO A 230 8.77 21.19 -9.38
N PRO A 231 9.44 22.35 -9.53
CA PRO A 231 9.51 23.10 -10.80
C PRO A 231 10.12 22.32 -11.97
N GLU A 232 11.00 21.37 -11.69
CA GLU A 232 11.76 20.62 -12.71
C GLU A 232 11.09 19.31 -13.13
N TYR A 233 9.89 19.01 -12.63
CA TYR A 233 9.06 17.83 -12.98
C TYR A 233 9.70 16.45 -12.81
N GLY A 234 10.97 16.38 -12.36
CA GLY A 234 11.66 15.15 -12.02
C GLY A 234 11.19 14.64 -10.67
N PHE A 235 10.45 13.53 -10.66
CA PHE A 235 10.11 12.82 -9.41
C PHE A 235 11.29 11.95 -8.96
N ASP A 236 12.44 12.58 -8.78
CA ASP A 236 13.70 11.98 -8.33
C ASP A 236 13.65 11.49 -6.88
N VAL A 237 12.52 11.76 -6.21
CA VAL A 237 12.17 11.31 -4.88
C VAL A 237 11.93 9.79 -4.82
N VAL A 238 11.39 9.16 -5.87
CA VAL A 238 11.06 7.70 -5.82
C VAL A 238 12.29 6.83 -5.58
N PRO A 239 13.41 6.99 -6.30
CA PRO A 239 14.64 6.28 -5.98
C PRO A 239 15.13 6.53 -4.56
N LEU A 240 15.04 7.77 -4.06
CA LEU A 240 15.44 8.13 -2.70
C LEU A 240 14.61 7.38 -1.65
N VAL A 241 13.28 7.42 -1.76
CA VAL A 241 12.40 6.81 -0.75
C VAL A 241 12.47 5.28 -0.80
N ARG A 242 12.62 4.68 -1.99
CA ARG A 242 12.84 3.23 -2.13
C ARG A 242 14.17 2.80 -1.53
N MET A 243 15.23 3.59 -1.72
CA MET A 243 16.52 3.34 -1.09
C MET A 243 16.43 3.48 0.43
N TRP A 244 15.79 4.54 0.93
CA TRP A 244 15.62 4.76 2.36
C TRP A 244 14.75 3.69 3.03
N ALA A 245 13.66 3.25 2.39
CA ALA A 245 12.85 2.14 2.90
C ALA A 245 13.71 0.89 3.12
N ARG A 246 14.64 0.61 2.20
CA ARG A 246 15.59 -0.49 2.32
C ARG A 246 16.60 -0.33 3.46
N THR A 247 16.97 0.90 3.86
CA THR A 247 17.92 1.10 4.96
C THR A 247 17.29 0.94 6.33
N VAL A 248 15.97 1.07 6.43
CA VAL A 248 15.20 0.83 7.66
C VAL A 248 14.58 -0.57 7.73
N GLU A 249 14.83 -1.42 6.72
CA GLU A 249 14.50 -2.84 6.74
C GLU A 249 15.21 -3.54 7.90
N GLY A 250 14.43 -4.13 8.82
CA GLY A 250 14.94 -4.77 10.02
C GLY A 250 15.20 -3.83 11.20
N MET A 251 14.96 -2.51 11.05
CA MET A 251 14.91 -1.61 12.20
C MET A 251 13.64 -1.92 13.00
N VAL A 252 13.87 -2.34 14.23
CA VAL A 252 12.84 -2.51 15.25
C VAL A 252 12.86 -1.23 16.09
N ASP A 253 11.70 -0.72 16.49
CA ASP A 253 11.71 0.21 17.62
C ASP A 253 12.41 -0.52 18.77
N ALA A 254 13.35 0.14 19.44
CA ALA A 254 14.23 -0.48 20.43
C ALA A 254 13.40 -1.38 21.40
N GLY A 255 13.41 -2.70 21.18
CA GLY A 255 12.48 -3.58 21.87
C GLY A 255 12.40 -5.05 21.42
N GLU A 256 12.64 -5.43 20.16
CA GLU A 256 12.45 -6.84 19.75
C GLU A 256 13.58 -7.35 18.85
N MET A 257 14.43 -8.22 19.43
CA MET A 257 15.45 -8.96 18.68
C MET A 257 14.83 -10.15 17.95
N ASN A 258 15.38 -10.41 16.75
CA ASN A 258 15.17 -11.57 15.86
C ASN A 258 14.04 -11.43 14.83
N SER A 259 14.35 -10.89 13.64
CA SER A 259 13.78 -11.44 12.41
C SER A 259 14.68 -11.20 11.20
N MET A 260 14.77 -12.19 10.33
CA MET A 260 15.53 -12.20 9.08
C MET A 260 15.18 -11.01 8.15
N ARG A 261 16.19 -10.51 7.44
CA ARG A 261 16.10 -9.45 6.43
C ARG A 261 15.25 -9.90 5.25
N LEU A 262 14.07 -9.32 5.11
CA LEU A 262 13.30 -9.35 3.87
C LEU A 262 13.28 -7.93 3.31
N SER A 263 13.64 -7.81 2.03
CA SER A 263 13.46 -6.58 1.28
C SER A 263 11.98 -6.21 1.25
N MET A 264 11.60 -5.11 1.89
CA MET A 264 10.21 -4.80 2.23
C MET A 264 9.90 -3.34 1.94
N SER A 265 8.88 -3.10 1.10
CA SER A 265 8.38 -1.75 0.83
C SER A 265 7.85 -1.10 2.11
N ALA A 266 7.76 0.23 2.11
CA ALA A 266 7.26 0.94 3.29
C ALA A 266 5.79 0.62 3.59
N THR A 267 4.99 0.45 2.53
CA THR A 267 3.63 -0.07 2.62
C THR A 267 3.61 -1.40 3.36
N MET A 268 4.43 -2.37 2.95
CA MET A 268 4.48 -3.69 3.59
C MET A 268 4.95 -3.61 5.04
N TRP A 269 5.95 -2.80 5.37
CA TRP A 269 6.36 -2.58 6.76
C TRP A 269 5.23 -2.01 7.63
N LEU A 270 4.43 -1.09 7.10
CA LEU A 270 3.25 -0.52 7.78
C LEU A 270 2.11 -1.53 7.90
N HIS A 271 2.03 -2.50 7.00
CA HIS A 271 1.12 -3.63 7.13
C HIS A 271 1.61 -4.60 8.20
N GLU A 272 2.91 -4.89 8.26
CA GLU A 272 3.46 -5.88 9.20
C GLU A 272 3.41 -5.43 10.65
N ARG A 273 3.41 -4.12 10.90
CA ARG A 273 3.18 -3.53 12.21
C ARG A 273 1.72 -3.10 12.32
N ARG A 274 0.87 -3.90 12.96
CA ARG A 274 -0.48 -3.42 13.29
C ARG A 274 -0.37 -2.12 14.08
N PRO A 275 -1.22 -1.11 13.83
CA PRO A 275 -1.42 -0.04 14.79
C PRO A 275 -1.95 -0.67 16.10
N GLY A 276 -1.09 -0.72 17.12
CA GLY A 276 -1.44 -1.21 18.46
C GLY A 276 -1.14 -2.70 18.75
N SER A 277 -0.43 -3.43 17.89
CA SER A 277 0.13 -4.74 18.28
C SER A 277 1.65 -4.76 18.13
N ASN A 278 2.33 -5.28 19.14
CA ASN A 278 3.79 -5.53 19.12
C ASN A 278 4.16 -6.71 18.20
N SER A 279 3.18 -7.36 17.58
CA SER A 279 3.40 -8.55 16.77
C SER A 279 3.67 -8.19 15.31
N LYS A 280 4.90 -8.48 14.85
CA LYS A 280 5.26 -8.48 13.42
C LYS A 280 4.51 -9.59 12.68
N MET A 281 4.29 -9.43 11.37
CA MET A 281 3.98 -10.58 10.52
C MET A 281 5.13 -11.59 10.62
N ALA A 282 4.80 -12.89 10.68
CA ALA A 282 5.79 -13.91 10.44
C ALA A 282 6.27 -13.76 8.98
N GLY A 283 7.49 -13.26 8.79
CA GLY A 283 8.13 -13.30 7.48
C GLY A 283 8.14 -14.75 6.99
N ARG A 284 7.78 -14.99 5.72
CA ARG A 284 7.61 -16.32 5.07
C ARG A 284 7.47 -17.45 6.10
N ILE A 285 6.24 -17.84 6.42
CA ILE A 285 6.03 -19.22 6.88
C ILE A 285 6.35 -20.11 5.67
N LEU A 286 7.63 -20.34 5.42
CA LEU A 286 8.04 -21.54 4.72
C LEU A 286 7.42 -22.69 5.53
N PRO A 287 6.79 -23.69 4.89
CA PRO A 287 6.57 -24.93 5.60
C PRO A 287 7.92 -25.35 6.20
N PRO A 288 7.95 -25.86 7.45
CA PRO A 288 9.20 -26.36 8.00
C PRO A 288 9.82 -27.28 6.95
N PRO A 289 11.13 -27.17 6.65
CA PRO A 289 11.78 -28.17 5.84
C PRO A 289 11.49 -29.48 6.56
N GLU A 290 10.68 -30.34 5.94
CA GLU A 290 10.45 -31.69 6.44
C GLU A 290 11.85 -32.28 6.61
N MET A 291 12.25 -32.44 7.87
CA MET A 291 13.47 -33.13 8.18
C MET A 291 13.32 -34.53 7.62
N SER A 292 14.25 -34.82 6.74
CA SER A 292 14.50 -36.10 6.11
C SER A 292 14.38 -37.24 7.12
N TYR A 293 13.60 -38.25 6.76
CA TYR A 293 13.85 -39.64 7.16
C TYR A 293 13.88 -40.48 5.89
#